data_AF-A0A7U9RQV2-F1
#
_entry.id   AF-A0A7U9RQV2-F1
#
_cell.length_a   1.000
_cell.length_b   1.000
_cell.length_c   1.000
_cell.angle_alpha   90.00
_cell.angle_beta   90.00
_cell.angle_gamma   90.00
#
_symmetry.space_group_name_H-M   'P 1'
#
loop_
_entity.id
_entity.type
_entity.pdbx_description
1 polymer ?
#
loop_
_entity_poly.entity_id
_entity_poly.type
_entity_poly.pdbx_seq_one_letter_code
_entity_poly.pdbx_strand_id
1 'polypeptide(L)'
;MLKADKMNNNYTNNYWFSYKDYLDPTDDFTDFCCECLEGKYEYIVLIENLVSKDKTAKIFVQVYGLEDKDRVITADTLIIFSKLSLVEIKQIFNEPKDIFPSDIGEETDFSQSAFLIGSNGELISSTELFHEEQSVYYCWWD
;
A
#
# COMPACT_ATOMS: atom_id res chain seq x y z
N MET A 1 3.29 15.32 -10.39
CA MET A 1 4.39 14.36 -10.12
C MET A 1 4.98 14.73 -8.79
N LEU A 2 5.18 13.77 -7.87
CA LEU A 2 5.78 13.95 -6.54
C LEU A 2 6.96 14.95 -6.48
N LYS A 3 7.76 15.07 -7.55
CA LYS A 3 8.82 16.10 -7.67
C LYS A 3 8.32 17.55 -7.57
N ALA A 4 7.16 17.89 -8.12
CA ALA A 4 6.58 19.23 -8.07
C ALA A 4 5.95 19.53 -6.71
N ASP A 5 5.29 18.55 -6.10
CA ASP A 5 4.70 18.68 -4.76
C ASP A 5 5.80 18.73 -3.68
N LYS A 6 6.91 18.01 -3.89
CA LYS A 6 8.18 18.15 -3.14
C LYS A 6 8.75 19.56 -3.20
N MET A 7 8.80 20.17 -4.38
CA MET A 7 9.30 21.56 -4.51
C MET A 7 8.43 22.57 -3.75
N ASN A 8 7.18 22.22 -3.47
CA ASN A 8 6.19 23.09 -2.84
C ASN A 8 5.85 22.70 -1.38
N ASN A 9 6.46 21.64 -0.82
CA ASN A 9 6.15 21.07 0.50
C ASN A 9 4.64 20.82 0.73
N ASN A 10 3.92 20.45 -0.34
CA ASN A 10 2.47 20.31 -0.28
C ASN A 10 2.06 18.83 -0.28
N TYR A 11 2.04 18.22 0.90
CA TYR A 11 1.67 16.80 1.10
C TYR A 11 0.15 16.61 1.27
N THR A 12 -0.68 17.40 0.59
CA THR A 12 -2.15 17.27 0.65
C THR A 12 -2.70 16.00 -0.01
N ASN A 13 -1.88 15.28 -0.78
CA ASN A 13 -2.29 14.12 -1.56
C ASN A 13 -1.56 12.87 -1.07
N ASN A 14 -2.29 11.75 -1.03
CA ASN A 14 -1.72 10.43 -0.81
C ASN A 14 -1.39 9.78 -2.15
N TYR A 15 -0.25 9.12 -2.24
CA TYR A 15 0.14 8.38 -3.44
C TYR A 15 0.17 6.89 -3.16
N TRP A 16 -0.38 6.13 -4.10
CA TRP A 16 -0.46 4.68 -4.04
C TRP A 16 0.39 4.09 -5.15
N PHE A 17 1.19 3.09 -4.79
CA PHE A 17 1.90 2.23 -5.73
C PHE A 17 1.23 0.86 -5.77
N SER A 18 1.26 0.18 -6.91
CA SER A 18 0.98 -1.25 -6.95
C SER A 18 1.93 -1.99 -6.00
N TYR A 19 1.45 -2.94 -5.20
CA TYR A 19 2.32 -3.72 -4.33
C TYR A 19 3.42 -4.46 -5.09
N LYS A 20 3.16 -4.83 -6.35
CA LYS A 20 4.13 -5.53 -7.20
C LYS A 20 5.29 -4.64 -7.59
N ASP A 21 5.00 -3.38 -7.90
CA ASP A 21 6.02 -2.40 -8.26
C ASP A 21 6.76 -1.98 -6.98
N TYR A 22 6.03 -1.81 -5.88
CA TYR A 22 6.60 -1.34 -4.62
C TYR A 22 7.49 -2.36 -3.92
N LEU A 23 7.08 -3.64 -3.90
CA LEU A 23 7.80 -4.74 -3.26
C LEU A 23 8.68 -5.52 -4.24
N ASP A 24 8.95 -5.02 -5.45
CA ASP A 24 9.87 -5.67 -6.37
C ASP A 24 11.28 -5.70 -5.75
N PRO A 25 11.85 -6.89 -5.42
CA PRO A 25 13.18 -6.98 -4.84
C PRO A 25 14.29 -6.64 -5.85
N THR A 26 13.96 -6.47 -7.13
CA THR A 26 14.88 -6.08 -8.20
C THR A 26 14.82 -4.59 -8.54
N ASP A 27 13.83 -3.86 -7.99
CA ASP A 27 13.70 -2.42 -8.18
C ASP A 27 14.58 -1.66 -7.17
N ASP A 28 15.39 -0.72 -7.67
CA ASP A 28 16.24 0.17 -6.89
C ASP A 28 15.56 1.50 -6.54
N PHE A 29 14.35 1.74 -7.09
CA PHE A 29 13.58 2.96 -6.90
C PHE A 29 12.91 3.03 -5.52
N THR A 30 12.51 1.88 -4.96
CA THR A 30 11.87 1.75 -3.64
C THR A 30 12.86 1.16 -2.62
N ASP A 31 14.06 1.73 -2.56
CA ASP A 31 15.02 1.40 -1.50
C ASP A 31 14.50 1.98 -0.18
N PHE A 32 13.81 1.13 0.58
CA PHE A 32 13.39 1.45 1.94
C PHE A 32 14.65 1.62 2.78
N CYS A 33 14.84 2.77 3.42
CA CYS A 33 15.66 2.74 4.61
C CYS A 33 14.88 1.92 5.64
N CYS A 34 15.36 0.70 5.86
CA CYS A 34 15.19 -0.14 7.05
C CYS A 34 14.66 -1.57 6.80
N GLU A 35 14.18 -1.95 5.62
CA GLU A 35 13.76 -3.34 5.38
C GLU A 35 14.79 -4.15 4.61
N CYS A 36 15.36 -5.15 5.31
CA CYS A 36 16.08 -6.26 4.71
C CYS A 36 15.21 -6.91 3.62
N LEU A 37 15.79 -7.29 2.46
CA LEU A 37 15.10 -8.04 1.40
C LEU A 37 14.25 -9.21 1.93
N GLU A 38 14.67 -9.82 3.03
CA GLU A 38 13.95 -10.90 3.73
C GLU A 38 12.55 -10.47 4.19
N GLY A 39 12.40 -9.26 4.74
CA GLY A 39 11.10 -8.73 5.17
C GLY A 39 10.14 -8.53 4.00
N LYS A 40 10.62 -8.04 2.85
CA LYS A 40 9.81 -7.87 1.63
C LYS A 40 9.15 -9.19 1.19
N TYR A 41 9.87 -10.31 1.26
CA TYR A 41 9.33 -11.62 0.85
C TYR A 41 8.15 -12.06 1.73
N GLU A 42 8.21 -11.79 3.02
CA GLU A 42 7.16 -12.20 3.96
C GLU A 42 5.87 -11.39 3.72
N TYR A 43 5.98 -10.08 3.43
CA TYR A 43 4.84 -9.27 2.99
C TYR A 43 4.25 -9.76 1.66
N ILE A 44 5.11 -10.09 0.68
CA ILE A 44 4.66 -10.65 -0.61
C ILE A 44 3.86 -11.94 -0.37
N VAL A 45 4.33 -12.84 0.49
CA VAL A 45 3.64 -14.11 0.79
C VAL A 45 2.26 -13.86 1.40
N LEU A 46 2.13 -12.92 2.34
CA LEU A 46 0.85 -12.52 2.93
C LEU A 46 -0.13 -11.99 1.89
N ILE A 47 0.36 -11.09 1.04
CA ILE A 47 -0.40 -10.48 -0.04
C ILE A 47 -0.86 -11.54 -1.05
N GLU A 48 0.02 -12.45 -1.47
CA GLU A 48 -0.32 -13.51 -2.42
C GLU A 48 -1.31 -14.52 -1.82
N ASN A 49 -1.25 -14.79 -0.50
CA ASN A 49 -2.28 -15.59 0.18
C ASN A 49 -3.65 -14.91 0.09
N LEU A 50 -3.73 -13.59 0.31
CA LEU A 50 -4.97 -12.83 0.12
C LEU A 50 -5.46 -12.92 -1.33
N VAL A 51 -4.60 -12.65 -2.32
CA VAL A 51 -4.95 -12.70 -3.75
C VAL A 51 -5.40 -14.10 -4.17
N SER A 52 -4.88 -15.16 -3.54
CA SER A 52 -5.31 -16.54 -3.81
C SER A 52 -6.76 -16.80 -3.37
N LYS A 53 -7.21 -16.13 -2.30
CA LYS A 53 -8.57 -16.22 -1.74
C LYS A 53 -9.54 -15.27 -2.43
N ASP A 54 -9.07 -14.08 -2.82
CA ASP A 54 -9.80 -13.12 -3.64
C ASP A 54 -8.97 -12.70 -4.84
N LYS A 55 -9.21 -13.38 -5.96
CA LYS A 55 -8.52 -13.11 -7.24
C LYS A 55 -8.85 -11.74 -7.83
N THR A 56 -9.87 -11.07 -7.31
CA THR A 56 -10.26 -9.72 -7.74
C THR A 56 -9.66 -8.63 -6.88
N ALA A 57 -8.92 -9.00 -5.82
CA ALA A 57 -8.33 -8.04 -4.91
C ALA A 57 -7.34 -7.11 -5.62
N LYS A 58 -7.38 -5.83 -5.25
CA LYS A 58 -6.40 -4.83 -5.68
C LYS A 58 -5.67 -4.35 -4.45
N ILE A 59 -4.35 -4.41 -4.48
CA ILE A 59 -3.52 -4.12 -3.32
C ILE A 59 -2.53 -3.04 -3.72
N PHE A 60 -2.51 -2.00 -2.91
CA PHE A 60 -1.66 -0.85 -3.11
C PHE A 60 -0.88 -0.56 -1.84
N VAL A 61 0.25 0.10 -2.01
CA VAL A 61 1.04 0.62 -0.92
C VAL A 61 0.94 2.13 -0.92
N GLN A 62 0.43 2.67 0.17
CA GLN A 62 0.36 4.10 0.39
C GLN A 62 1.69 4.59 0.97
N VAL A 63 2.26 5.56 0.28
CA VAL A 63 3.51 6.19 0.70
C VAL A 63 3.22 7.54 1.34
N TYR A 64 3.93 7.86 2.41
CA TYR A 64 3.90 9.17 3.05
C TYR A 64 5.25 9.88 2.86
N GLY A 65 5.28 11.17 3.23
CA GLY A 65 6.32 12.14 2.88
C GLY A 65 7.77 11.64 2.89
N LEU A 66 8.51 12.14 1.90
CA LEU A 66 9.95 11.94 1.75
C LEU A 66 10.69 12.61 2.93
N GLU A 67 11.31 11.85 3.82
CA GLU A 67 12.23 12.45 4.78
C GLU A 67 13.46 12.99 4.04
N ASP A 68 13.63 14.32 4.10
CA ASP A 68 14.52 15.11 3.24
C ASP A 68 16.02 14.76 3.38
N LYS A 69 16.40 14.04 4.44
CA LYS A 69 17.81 13.73 4.71
C LYS A 69 18.34 12.57 3.87
N ASP A 70 17.54 11.54 3.65
CA ASP A 70 17.99 10.29 3.01
C ASP A 70 17.20 9.91 1.75
N ARG A 71 16.23 10.73 1.33
CA ARG A 71 15.34 10.47 0.18
C ARG A 71 14.61 9.13 0.27
N VAL A 72 14.20 8.76 1.47
CA VAL A 72 13.50 7.51 1.73
C VAL A 72 12.03 7.76 1.51
N ILE A 73 11.40 6.89 0.74
CA ILE A 73 9.95 6.78 0.70
C ILE A 73 9.59 5.80 1.82
N THR A 74 9.00 6.32 2.89
CA THR A 74 8.42 5.49 3.94
C THR A 74 7.04 5.07 3.48
N ALA A 75 6.80 3.77 3.38
CA ALA A 75 5.45 3.26 3.24
C ALA A 75 5.08 2.43 4.44
N ASP A 76 3.99 2.84 5.06
CA ASP A 76 3.56 2.25 6.31
C ASP A 76 2.20 1.56 6.15
N THR A 77 1.48 1.79 5.04
CA THR A 77 0.08 1.34 4.93
C THR A 77 -0.19 0.60 3.61
N LEU A 78 -0.60 -0.66 3.71
CA LEU A 78 -1.25 -1.37 2.61
C LEU A 78 -2.72 -0.97 2.52
N ILE A 79 -3.16 -0.63 1.31
CA ILE A 79 -4.55 -0.39 0.96
C ILE A 79 -5.06 -1.57 0.15
N ILE A 80 -6.13 -2.20 0.63
CA ILE A 80 -6.60 -3.49 0.14
C ILE A 80 -8.06 -3.35 -0.28
N PHE A 81 -8.33 -3.48 -1.58
CA PHE A 81 -9.68 -3.65 -2.11
C PHE A 81 -9.96 -5.14 -2.18
N SER A 82 -10.99 -5.63 -1.48
CA SER A 82 -11.32 -7.05 -1.47
C SER A 82 -12.81 -7.31 -1.21
N LYS A 83 -13.28 -8.48 -1.67
CA LYS A 83 -14.59 -9.05 -1.35
C LYS A 83 -14.61 -9.83 -0.02
N LEU A 84 -13.43 -10.11 0.54
CA LEU A 84 -13.32 -10.77 1.84
C LEU A 84 -13.79 -9.83 2.94
N SER A 85 -14.36 -10.39 4.00
CA SER A 85 -14.75 -9.61 5.18
C SER A 85 -13.54 -9.15 5.99
N LEU A 86 -13.71 -8.10 6.80
CA LEU A 86 -12.68 -7.63 7.72
C LEU A 86 -12.15 -8.75 8.65
N VAL A 87 -13.01 -9.69 9.05
CA VAL A 87 -12.61 -10.84 9.89
C VAL A 87 -11.64 -11.75 9.13
N GLU A 88 -11.92 -12.03 7.85
CA GLU A 88 -11.03 -12.85 7.01
C GLU A 88 -9.71 -12.14 6.72
N ILE A 89 -9.75 -10.84 6.45
CA ILE A 89 -8.54 -10.01 6.28
C ILE A 89 -7.69 -10.08 7.56
N LYS A 90 -8.29 -9.83 8.73
CA LYS A 90 -7.58 -9.93 10.01
C LYS A 90 -6.99 -11.32 10.25
N GLN A 91 -7.68 -12.38 9.87
CA GLN A 91 -7.15 -13.74 10.01
C GLN A 91 -5.91 -13.97 9.14
N ILE A 92 -5.91 -13.50 7.89
CA ILE A 92 -4.77 -13.66 6.97
C ILE A 92 -3.54 -12.91 7.51
N PHE A 93 -3.70 -11.64 7.87
CA PHE A 93 -2.57 -10.80 8.28
C PHE A 93 -2.08 -11.05 9.72
N ASN A 94 -2.86 -11.75 10.55
CA ASN A 94 -2.42 -12.21 11.88
C ASN A 94 -2.03 -13.70 11.91
N GLU A 95 -1.96 -14.37 10.75
CA GLU A 95 -1.53 -15.76 10.67
C GLU A 95 -0.03 -15.95 11.01
N PRO A 96 0.89 -15.08 10.55
CA PRO A 96 2.30 -15.18 10.92
C PRO A 96 2.52 -14.81 12.39
N LYS A 97 3.56 -15.40 13.00
CA LYS A 97 3.94 -15.10 14.38
C LYS A 97 4.93 -13.94 14.49
N ASP A 98 5.68 -13.70 13.42
CA ASP A 98 6.86 -12.86 13.44
C ASP A 98 6.66 -11.54 12.69
N ILE A 99 5.61 -11.44 11.86
CA ILE A 99 5.14 -10.21 11.22
C ILE A 99 3.64 -10.11 11.44
N PHE A 100 3.23 -9.12 12.22
CA PHE A 100 1.84 -8.79 12.44
C PHE A 100 1.65 -7.28 12.38
N PRO A 101 0.59 -6.79 11.75
CA PRO A 101 0.32 -5.37 11.66
C PRO A 101 0.00 -4.78 13.02
N SER A 102 0.36 -3.52 13.20
CA SER A 102 -0.02 -2.69 14.34
C SER A 102 -1.52 -2.44 14.35
N ASP A 103 -2.14 -2.26 13.18
CA ASP A 103 -3.61 -2.19 13.05
C ASP A 103 -4.11 -2.69 11.69
N ILE A 104 -5.36 -3.14 11.70
CA ILE A 104 -6.13 -3.51 10.51
C ILE A 104 -7.56 -2.98 10.68
N GLY A 105 -7.99 -2.16 9.73
CA GLY A 105 -9.32 -1.58 9.72
C GLY A 105 -9.97 -1.56 8.35
N GLU A 106 -11.26 -1.25 8.34
CA GLU A 106 -12.02 -0.94 7.13
C GLU A 106 -12.03 0.57 6.93
N GLU A 107 -11.65 1.01 5.72
CA GLU A 107 -11.70 2.41 5.36
C GLU A 107 -13.06 2.72 4.74
N THR A 108 -13.71 3.74 5.28
CA THR A 108 -15.07 4.17 4.88
C THR A 108 -15.12 5.64 4.51
N ASP A 109 -14.10 6.42 4.85
CA ASP A 109 -13.99 7.84 4.55
C ASP A 109 -12.79 8.11 3.62
N PHE A 110 -13.09 8.26 2.34
CA PHE A 110 -12.12 8.62 1.30
C PHE A 110 -12.12 10.12 0.99
N SER A 111 -12.45 10.96 1.96
CA SER A 111 -12.46 12.42 1.78
C SER A 111 -11.09 13.00 1.39
N GLN A 112 -10.00 12.27 1.66
CA GLN A 112 -8.67 12.62 1.16
C GLN A 112 -8.45 12.12 -0.28
N SER A 113 -7.88 12.99 -1.12
CA SER A 113 -7.51 12.61 -2.49
C SER A 113 -6.32 11.66 -2.48
N ALA A 114 -6.57 10.41 -2.84
CA ALA A 114 -5.53 9.41 -3.08
C ALA A 114 -5.38 9.16 -4.59
N PHE A 115 -4.14 9.03 -5.06
CA PHE A 115 -3.84 8.81 -6.46
C PHE A 115 -2.95 7.59 -6.64
N LEU A 116 -3.38 6.67 -7.49
CA LEU A 116 -2.54 5.58 -7.99
C LEU A 116 -1.57 6.14 -9.03
N ILE A 117 -0.29 5.82 -8.89
CA ILE A 117 0.73 6.09 -9.89
C ILE A 117 0.74 4.93 -10.88
N GLY A 118 0.33 5.20 -12.12
CA GLY A 118 0.33 4.22 -13.20
C GLY A 118 1.74 3.97 -13.76
N SER A 119 1.85 2.96 -14.63
CA SER A 119 3.15 2.46 -15.12
C SER A 119 3.90 3.46 -16.01
N ASN A 120 3.21 4.43 -16.62
CA ASN A 120 3.81 5.55 -17.34
C ASN A 120 3.78 6.86 -16.54
N GLY A 121 3.62 6.78 -15.22
CA GLY A 121 3.64 7.91 -14.29
C GLY A 121 2.38 8.79 -14.32
N GLU A 122 1.30 8.32 -14.94
CA GLU A 122 0.00 8.97 -14.84
C GLU A 122 -0.57 8.87 -13.42
N LEU A 123 -1.46 9.81 -13.07
CA LEU A 123 -2.16 9.83 -11.80
C LEU A 123 -3.61 9.42 -12.04
N ILE A 124 -4.01 8.29 -11.46
CA ILE A 124 -5.36 7.77 -11.51
C ILE A 124 -6.03 8.06 -10.17
N SER A 125 -7.20 8.69 -10.17
CA SER A 125 -7.91 8.97 -8.93
C SER A 125 -8.33 7.67 -8.25
N SER A 126 -8.19 7.58 -6.92
CA SER A 126 -8.65 6.43 -6.15
C SER A 126 -10.14 6.16 -6.37
N THR A 127 -10.94 7.20 -6.60
CA THR A 127 -12.37 7.09 -6.91
C THR A 127 -12.67 6.22 -8.13
N GLU A 128 -11.75 6.13 -9.09
CA GLU A 128 -11.88 5.30 -10.29
C GLU A 128 -11.59 3.82 -10.02
N LEU A 129 -10.97 3.51 -8.88
CA LEU A 129 -10.61 2.14 -8.48
C LEU A 129 -11.74 1.42 -7.75
N PHE A 130 -12.71 2.17 -7.22
CA PHE A 130 -13.85 1.62 -6.46
C PHE A 130 -14.81 0.87 -7.35
N HIS A 131 -15.22 -0.30 -6.85
CA HIS A 131 -16.32 -1.08 -7.40
C HIS A 131 -17.27 -1.42 -6.26
N GLU A 132 -18.58 -1.37 -6.51
CA GLU A 132 -19.62 -1.55 -5.48
C GLU A 132 -19.56 -2.91 -4.76
N GLU A 133 -18.86 -3.90 -5.33
CA GLU A 133 -18.77 -5.26 -4.79
C GLU A 133 -17.59 -5.48 -3.83
N GLN A 134 -16.71 -4.49 -3.62
CA GLN A 134 -15.51 -4.61 -2.80
C GLN A 134 -15.52 -3.61 -1.64
N SER A 135 -15.12 -4.08 -0.45
CA SER A 135 -14.74 -3.22 0.66
C SER A 135 -13.27 -2.82 0.53
N VAL A 136 -12.89 -1.77 1.24
CA VAL A 136 -11.51 -1.28 1.29
C VAL A 136 -11.00 -1.36 2.71
N TYR A 137 -9.79 -1.89 2.87
CA TYR A 137 -9.14 -2.08 4.15
C TYR A 137 -7.78 -1.39 4.16
N TYR A 138 -7.35 -0.98 5.34
CA TYR A 138 -5.98 -0.56 5.59
C TYR A 138 -5.29 -1.56 6.53
N CYS A 139 -3.98 -1.73 6.35
CA CYS A 139 -3.13 -2.56 7.18
C CYS A 139 -1.78 -1.85 7.34
N TRP A 140 -1.36 -1.57 8.57
CA TRP A 140 -0.12 -0.80 8.80
C TRP A 140 0.74 -1.38 9.93
N TRP A 141 2.06 -1.14 9.83
CA TRP A 141 3.09 -1.61 10.74
C TRP A 141 3.88 -0.38 11.27
N ASP A 142 4.15 -0.34 12.58
CA ASP A 142 4.98 0.68 13.27
C ASP A 142 6.44 0.22 13.34
#